data_AF-T1AW40-F1
#
_entry.id   AF-T1AW40-F1
#
_cell.length_a   1.000
_cell.length_b   1.000
_cell.length_c   1.000
_cell.angle_alpha   90.00
_cell.angle_beta   90.00
_cell.angle_gamma   90.00
#
_symmetry.space_group_name_H-M   'P 1'
#
loop_
_entity.id
_entity.type
_entity.pdbx_description
1 polymer ?
#
loop_
_entity_poly.entity_id
_entity_poly.type
_entity_poly.pdbx_seq_one_letter_code
_entity_poly.pdbx_strand_id
1 'polypeptide(L)' 'MFGWFDQRLPISSLWRTQLTEYPAPKNFNLWYFFGSLAMLVLVMQLATGLLLAIHYQPNPHLA' A
#
# COMPACT_ATOMS: atom_id res chain seq x y z
N MET A 1 18.63 -15.82 -10.10
CA MET A 1 18.45 -15.09 -8.83
C MET A 1 17.00 -15.11 -8.36
N PHE A 2 16.04 -14.59 -9.14
CA PHE A 2 14.61 -14.59 -8.76
C PHE A 2 14.00 -15.98 -8.53
N GLY A 3 14.40 -17.01 -9.30
CA GLY A 3 13.87 -18.37 -9.13
C GLY A 3 14.20 -19.03 -7.79
N TRP A 4 15.29 -18.65 -7.11
CA TRP A 4 15.60 -19.18 -5.77
C TRP A 4 14.64 -18.62 -4.71
N PHE A 5 14.28 -17.35 -4.82
CA PHE A 5 13.28 -16.72 -3.95
C PHE A 5 11.91 -17.32 -4.20
N ASP A 6 11.52 -17.48 -5.46
CA ASP A 6 10.21 -18.00 -5.85
C ASP A 6 9.98 -19.45 -5.40
N GLN A 7 11.05 -20.25 -5.31
CA GLN A 7 11.01 -21.61 -4.76
C GLN A 7 10.75 -21.64 -3.25
N ARG A 8 11.18 -20.62 -2.50
CA ARG A 8 11.01 -20.55 -1.03
C ARG A 8 9.79 -19.76 -0.61
N LEU A 9 9.49 -18.71 -1.35
CA LEU A 9 8.36 -17.82 -1.18
C LEU A 9 7.76 -17.63 -2.57
N PRO A 10 6.56 -18.15 -2.84
CA PRO A 10 5.98 -18.12 -4.18
C PRO A 10 5.43 -16.73 -4.51
N ILE A 11 6.31 -15.73 -4.57
CA ILE A 11 5.98 -14.32 -4.73
C ILE A 11 5.35 -14.07 -6.09
N SER A 12 5.84 -14.73 -7.14
CA SER A 12 5.34 -14.55 -8.50
C SER A 12 3.90 -15.07 -8.64
N SER A 13 3.57 -16.20 -8.02
CA SER A 13 2.23 -16.78 -8.07
C SER A 13 1.25 -15.99 -7.20
N LEU A 14 1.68 -15.55 -6.01
CA LEU A 14 0.88 -14.68 -5.15
C LEU A 14 0.53 -13.36 -5.84
N TRP A 15 1.51 -12.73 -6.50
CA TRP A 15 1.28 -11.54 -7.31
C TRP A 15 0.26 -11.81 -8.42
N ARG A 16 0.42 -12.94 -9.13
CA ARG A 16 -0.51 -13.33 -10.20
C ARG A 16 -1.93 -13.50 -9.70
N THR A 17 -2.14 -14.29 -8.65
CA THR A 17 -3.47 -14.62 -8.14
C THR A 17 -4.18 -13.43 -7.50
N GLN A 18 -3.46 -12.55 -6.79
CA GLN A 18 -4.10 -11.48 -6.02
C GLN A 18 -4.21 -10.16 -6.76
N LEU A 19 -3.32 -9.87 -7.71
CA LEU A 19 -3.25 -8.53 -8.32
C LEU A 19 -3.58 -8.54 -9.81
N THR A 20 -3.11 -9.52 -10.58
CA THR A 20 -3.26 -9.47 -12.05
C THR A 20 -4.38 -10.37 -12.58
N GLU A 21 -4.58 -11.54 -11.99
CA GLU A 21 -5.54 -12.54 -12.48
C GLU A 21 -6.77 -12.67 -11.57
N TYR A 22 -6.93 -11.73 -10.64
CA TYR A 22 -8.11 -11.69 -9.78
C TYR A 22 -9.35 -11.30 -10.62
N PRO A 23 -10.40 -12.15 -10.66
CA PRO A 23 -11.57 -11.89 -11.47
C PRO A 23 -12.36 -10.70 -10.91
N ALA A 24 -12.29 -9.57 -11.61
CA ALA A 24 -12.95 -8.34 -11.19
C ALA A 24 -14.33 -8.20 -11.88
N PRO A 25 -15.42 -7.90 -11.15
CA PRO A 25 -16.77 -7.80 -11.71
C PRO A 25 -16.88 -6.72 -12.78
N LYS A 26 -17.51 -7.01 -13.93
CA LYS A 26 -17.58 -6.05 -15.06
C LYS A 26 -18.44 -4.80 -14.81
N ASN A 27 -19.24 -4.78 -13.73
CA ASN A 27 -20.14 -3.67 -13.38
C ASN A 27 -19.53 -2.75 -12.31
N PHE A 28 -18.26 -2.36 -12.46
CA PHE A 28 -17.63 -1.40 -11.55
C PHE A 28 -18.20 0.00 -11.76
N ASN A 29 -18.59 0.65 -10.66
CA ASN A 29 -18.83 2.09 -10.65
C ASN A 29 -17.59 2.83 -10.10
N LEU A 30 -17.60 4.17 -10.17
CA LEU A 30 -16.51 5.01 -9.70
C LEU A 30 -16.20 4.84 -8.20
N TRP A 31 -17.17 4.47 -7.37
CA TRP A 31 -17.00 4.38 -5.92
C TRP A 31 -16.00 3.31 -5.48
N TYR A 32 -15.84 2.25 -6.27
CA TYR A 32 -14.86 1.20 -5.98
C TYR A 32 -13.41 1.69 -6.02
N PHE A 33 -13.12 2.82 -6.70
CA PHE A 33 -11.79 3.43 -6.71
C PHE A 33 -11.42 4.09 -5.37
N PHE A 34 -12.37 4.46 -4.52
CA PHE A 34 -12.05 5.09 -3.23
C PHE A 34 -11.29 4.16 -2.30
N GLY A 35 -11.46 2.83 -2.42
CA GLY A 35 -10.67 1.86 -1.67
C GLY A 35 -9.18 1.93 -2.00
N SER A 36 -8.82 1.93 -3.29
CA SER A 36 -7.42 2.05 -3.71
C SER A 36 -6.85 3.45 -3.47
N LEU A 37 -7.68 4.49 -3.62
CA LEU A 37 -7.31 5.85 -3.24
C LEU A 37 -7.03 5.97 -1.73
N ALA A 38 -7.81 5.33 -0.88
CA ALA A 38 -7.56 5.32 0.57
C ALA A 38 -6.22 4.63 0.91
N MET A 39 -5.90 3.52 0.24
CA MET A 39 -4.58 2.88 0.36
C MET A 39 -3.45 3.80 -0.07
N LEU A 40 -3.61 4.52 -1.19
CA LEU A 40 -2.62 5.51 -1.65
C LEU A 40 -2.43 6.62 -0.61
N VAL A 41 -3.53 7.20 -0.11
CA VAL A 41 -3.49 8.25 0.91
C VAL A 41 -2.82 7.74 2.19
N LEU A 42 -3.12 6.51 2.62
CA LEU A 42 -2.47 5.92 3.79
C LEU A 42 -0.95 5.85 3.63
N VAL A 43 -0.46 5.36 2.49
CA VAL A 43 0.99 5.31 2.21
C VAL A 43 1.59 6.71 2.24
N MET A 44 0.93 7.69 1.63
CA MET A 44 1.38 9.08 1.67
C MET A 44 1.44 9.62 3.10
N GLN A 45 0.41 9.37 3.91
CA GLN A 45 0.35 9.79 5.32
C GLN A 45 1.44 9.14 6.18
N LEU A 46 1.74 7.86 5.95
CA LEU A 46 2.84 7.19 6.66
C LEU A 46 4.20 7.79 6.26
N ALA A 47 4.41 8.05 4.97
CA ALA A 47 5.65 8.64 4.50
C ALA A 47 5.85 10.08 5.03
N THR A 48 4.84 10.95 4.87
CA THR A 48 4.93 12.34 5.34
C THR A 48 4.90 12.42 6.86
N GLY A 49 4.07 11.62 7.52
CA GLY A 49 4.00 11.52 8.98
C GLY A 49 5.31 11.06 9.59
N LEU A 50 6.02 10.12 8.96
CA LEU A 50 7.36 9.72 9.41
C LEU A 50 8.37 10.87 9.28
N LEU A 51 8.35 11.60 8.16
CA LEU A 51 9.21 12.78 7.98
C LEU A 51 8.92 13.86 9.02
N LEU A 52 7.65 14.12 9.30
CA LEU A 52 7.21 15.04 10.34
C LEU A 52 7.66 14.57 11.72
N ALA A 53 7.51 13.28 12.04
CA ALA A 53 7.89 12.71 13.33
C ALA A 53 9.39 12.85 13.65
N ILE A 54 10.26 12.87 12.63
CA ILE A 54 11.70 13.10 12.81
C ILE A 54 12.00 14.55 13.23
N HIS A 55 11.20 15.52 12.77
CA HIS A 55 11.41 16.94 13.01
C HIS A 55 10.54 17.51 14.14
N TYR A 56 9.48 16.80 14.53
CA TYR A 56 8.52 17.25 15.51
C TYR A 56 9.05 17.07 16.95
N GLN A 57 9.09 18.16 17.72
CA GLN A 57 9.37 18.12 19.16
C GLN A 57 8.04 18.21 19.93
N PRO A 58 7.62 17.15 20.63
CA PRO A 58 6.38 17.16 21.41
C PRO A 58 6.58 17.92 22.73
N ASN A 59 6.58 19.26 22.72
CA ASN A 59 6.66 20.09 23.92
C ASN A 59 5.40 20.97 24.07
N PRO A 60 4.64 20.85 25.17
CA PRO A 60 3.41 21.62 25.39
C PRO A 60 3.63 23.14 25.56
N HIS A 61 4.88 23.61 25.73
CA HIS A 61 5.23 25.03 25.82
C HIS A 61 5.83 25.61 24.53
N LEU A 62 5.95 24.82 23.46
CA LEU A 62 6.46 25.25 22.15
C LEU A 62 5.40 25.08 21.04
N ALA A 63 4.11 25.13 21.40
CA ALA A 63 3.01 25.19 20.45
C ALA A 63 2.71 26.65 20.03
#